data_AF-A0A9D4JGX2-F1
#
_entry.id   AF-A0A9D4JGX2-F1
#
_cell.length_a   1.000
_cell.length_b   1.000
_cell.length_c   1.000
_cell.angle_alpha   90.00
_cell.angle_beta   90.00
_cell.angle_gamma   90.00
#
_symmetry.space_group_name_H-M   'P 1'
#
loop_
_entity.id
_entity.type
_entity.pdbx_description
1 polymer ?
#
loop_
_entity_poly.entity_id
_entity_poly.type
_entity_poly.pdbx_seq_one_letter_code
_entity_poly.pdbx_strand_id
1 'polypeptide(L)' 'MVYFQKCPKDFFTCKKGKITCIQTEFVCDCSPDCDDSSDEDKTWGGCTKKMECSAAAGKLLTSL' A
#
# COMPACT_ATOMS: atom_id res chain seq x y z
N MET A 1 6.51 -10.10 -23.52
CA MET A 1 6.17 -10.93 -22.34
C MET A 1 5.63 -9.99 -21.28
N VAL A 2 4.32 -10.00 -21.07
CA VAL A 2 3.65 -9.07 -20.14
C VAL A 2 3.49 -9.82 -18.83
N TYR A 3 4.28 -9.46 -17.81
CA TYR A 3 4.11 -10.00 -16.47
C TYR A 3 2.86 -9.34 -15.88
N PHE A 4 1.70 -9.95 -16.16
CA PHE A 4 0.43 -9.50 -15.62
C PHE A 4 0.36 -9.95 -14.18
N GLN A 5 0.85 -9.10 -13.29
CA GLN A 5 0.79 -9.35 -11.87
C GLN A 5 -0.66 -9.16 -11.41
N LYS A 6 -1.42 -10.27 -11.52
CA LYS A 6 -2.78 -10.48 -11.03
C LYS A 6 -2.77 -10.43 -9.51
N CYS A 7 -2.64 -9.26 -8.94
CA CYS A 7 -3.10 -9.12 -7.58
C CYS A 7 -4.61 -9.44 -7.57
N PRO A 8 -5.11 -10.15 -6.55
CA PRO A 8 -6.54 -10.42 -6.40
C PRO A 8 -7.35 -9.11 -6.41
N LYS A 9 -8.68 -9.23 -6.55
CA LYS A 9 -9.56 -8.09 -6.31
C LYS A 9 -9.28 -7.55 -4.90
N ASP A 10 -9.22 -6.22 -4.75
CA ASP A 10 -8.89 -5.51 -3.50
C ASP A 10 -7.41 -5.60 -3.05
N PHE A 11 -6.50 -5.84 -3.99
CA PHE A 11 -5.06 -5.73 -3.77
C PHE A 11 -4.42 -4.68 -4.68
N PHE A 12 -3.39 -4.02 -4.14
CA PHE A 12 -2.55 -3.06 -4.83
C PHE A 12 -1.23 -3.71 -5.28
N THR A 13 -0.76 -3.33 -6.47
CA THR A 13 0.46 -3.88 -7.07
C THR A 13 1.66 -2.99 -6.76
N CYS A 14 2.63 -3.53 -6.03
CA CYS A 14 3.90 -2.85 -5.81
C CYS A 14 4.66 -2.70 -7.12
N LYS A 15 5.41 -1.61 -7.24
CA LYS A 15 6.19 -1.30 -8.44
C LYS A 15 7.36 -2.26 -8.61
N LYS A 16 8.06 -2.60 -7.52
CA LYS A 16 9.19 -3.54 -7.52
C LYS A 16 9.33 -4.23 -6.17
N GLY A 17 9.91 -5.43 -6.19
CA GLY A 17 10.25 -6.13 -4.96
C GLY A 17 9.88 -7.60 -4.98
N LYS A 18 10.14 -8.25 -3.85
CA LYS A 18 9.59 -9.59 -3.57
C LYS A 18 8.11 -9.51 -3.20
N ILE A 19 7.76 -8.51 -2.39
CA ILE A 19 6.38 -8.13 -2.14
C ILE A 19 5.89 -7.39 -3.38
N THR A 20 4.81 -7.90 -3.93
CA THR A 20 4.31 -7.43 -5.22
C THR A 20 2.81 -7.18 -5.21
N CYS A 21 2.12 -7.72 -4.21
CA CYS A 21 0.71 -7.47 -3.95
C CYS A 21 0.56 -7.24 -2.45
N ILE A 22 -0.08 -6.14 -2.10
CA ILE A 22 -0.50 -5.82 -0.73
C ILE A 22 -2.01 -5.54 -0.76
N GLN A 23 -2.69 -5.60 0.37
CA GLN A 23 -4.10 -5.20 0.41
C GLN A 23 -4.20 -3.71 0.07
N THR A 24 -5.29 -3.30 -0.59
CA THR A 24 -5.54 -1.86 -0.85
C THR A 24 -5.64 -1.02 0.42
N GLU A 25 -5.88 -1.66 1.57
CA GLU A 25 -5.90 -1.03 2.90
C GLU A 25 -4.50 -0.58 3.38
N PHE A 26 -3.44 -1.19 2.84
CA PHE A 26 -2.04 -0.84 3.12
C PHE A 26 -1.49 0.21 2.13
N VAL A 27 -2.33 0.78 1.27
CA VAL A 27 -1.91 1.84 0.35
C VAL A 27 -2.14 3.18 1.02
N CYS A 28 -1.10 3.99 1.12
CA CYS A 28 -1.13 5.27 1.84
C CYS A 28 -1.50 5.11 3.32
N ASP A 29 -1.16 3.97 3.94
CA ASP A 29 -1.34 3.69 5.36
C ASP A 29 -0.16 4.19 6.21
N CYS A 30 0.87 4.72 5.54
CA CYS A 30 2.05 5.35 6.12
C CYS A 30 3.02 4.36 6.75
N SER A 31 2.82 3.08 6.41
CA SER A 31 3.77 2.00 6.56
C SER A 31 4.23 1.59 5.16
N PRO A 32 5.54 1.48 4.90
CA PRO A 32 6.01 0.88 3.67
C PRO A 32 5.79 -0.64 3.72
N ASP A 33 4.72 -1.12 3.11
CA ASP A 33 4.41 -2.55 2.96
C ASP A 33 4.98 -3.11 1.65
N CYS A 34 5.17 -2.28 0.63
CA CYS A 34 5.97 -2.65 -0.53
C CYS A 34 7.47 -2.61 -0.21
N ASP A 35 8.23 -3.57 -0.78
CA ASP A 35 9.69 -3.64 -0.65
C ASP A 35 10.38 -2.37 -1.16
N ASP A 36 9.76 -1.70 -2.14
CA ASP A 36 10.20 -0.43 -2.69
C ASP A 36 9.39 0.79 -2.21
N SER A 37 8.53 0.61 -1.21
CA SER A 37 7.68 1.67 -0.61
C SER A 37 6.80 2.40 -1.62
N SER A 38 6.47 1.75 -2.73
CA SER A 38 5.71 2.36 -3.81
C SER A 38 4.21 2.49 -3.52
N ASP A 39 3.72 1.75 -2.54
CA ASP A 39 2.43 1.94 -1.88
C ASP A 39 2.30 3.28 -1.16
N GLU A 40 3.40 3.80 -0.63
CA GLU A 40 3.47 5.11 0.04
C GLU A 40 3.94 6.25 -0.90
N ASP A 41 4.29 5.90 -2.14
CA ASP A 41 4.82 6.86 -3.10
C ASP A 41 3.70 7.67 -3.76
N LYS A 42 3.87 8.99 -3.82
CA LYS A 42 2.90 9.90 -4.44
C LYS A 42 2.68 9.62 -5.93
N THR A 43 3.67 9.09 -6.63
CA THR A 43 3.61 8.82 -8.07
C THR A 43 3.10 7.43 -8.42
N TRP A 44 3.16 6.48 -7.48
CA TRP A 44 2.71 5.10 -7.70
C TRP A 44 1.47 4.74 -6.87
N GLY A 45 1.54 4.85 -5.55
CA GLY A 45 0.39 4.72 -4.64
C GLY A 45 -0.59 5.89 -4.70
N GLY A 46 -0.18 7.03 -5.27
CA GLY A 46 -1.06 8.19 -5.42
C GLY A 46 -1.31 8.93 -4.10
N CYS A 47 -0.47 8.71 -3.10
CA CYS A 47 -0.60 9.29 -1.77
C CYS A 47 -0.38 10.81 -1.82
N THR A 48 -1.47 11.57 -1.75
CA THR A 48 -1.46 13.04 -1.78
C THR A 48 -1.69 13.67 -0.41
N LYS A 49 -2.09 12.88 0.59
CA LYS A 49 -2.42 13.34 1.94
C LYS A 49 -1.39 12.90 2.97
N LYS A 50 -0.35 13.71 3.15
CA LYS A 50 0.61 13.56 4.27
C LYS A 50 -0.04 13.71 5.66
N MET A 51 -1.28 14.21 5.72
CA MET A 51 -2.02 14.52 6.94
C MET A 51 -2.75 13.31 7.54
N GLU A 52 -2.87 12.19 6.82
CA GLU A 52 -3.48 10.95 7.32
C GLU A 52 -2.43 10.02 7.98
N CYS A 53 -1.15 10.18 7.63
CA CYS A 53 0.00 9.52 8.27
C CYS A 53 0.30 9.91 9.72
N SER A 54 -0.38 10.94 10.22
CA SER A 54 -0.24 11.36 11.62
C SER A 54 -1.33 10.74 12.52
N ALA A 55 -2.23 9.92 11.97
CA ALA A 55 -3.41 9.43 12.70
C ALA A 55 -3.81 7.96 12.48
N ALA A 56 -3.11 7.17 11.65
CA ALA A 56 -3.54 5.79 11.37
C ALA A 56 -2.44 4.71 11.34
N ALA A 57 -1.21 5.00 11.79
CA ALA A 57 -0.19 3.96 12.01
C ALA A 57 -0.49 3.19 13.30
N GLY A 58 -1.54 2.37 13.26
CA GLY A 58 -2.00 1.60 14.41
C GLY A 58 -3.27 0.87 14.11
N LYS A 59 -3.16 -0.29 13.46
CA LYS A 59 -3.93 -1.50 13.72
C LYS A 59 -5.09 -1.27 14.70
N LEU A 60 -6.25 -0.78 14.25
CA LEU A 60 -7.44 -0.71 15.10
C LEU A 60 -8.10 -2.10 15.15
N LEU A 61 -7.41 -3.01 15.82
CA LEU A 61 -8.10 -4.04 16.59
C LEU A 61 -8.48 -3.41 17.93
N THR A 62 -9.56 -2.62 17.98
CA THR A 62 -10.36 -2.46 19.22
C THR A 62 -11.76 -1.92 18.90
N SER A 63 -12.70 -2.87 18.84
CA SER A 63 -13.96 -2.90 19.60
C SER A 63 -15.13 -1.99 19.21
N LEU A 64 -16.04 -2.53 18.39
CA LEU A 64 -17.42 -2.87 18.79
C LEU A 64 -17.91 -4.08 18.00
#